data_AF-A0AA38LJW8-F1
#
_entry.id   AF-A0AA38LJW8-F1
#
_cell.length_a   1.000
_cell.length_b   1.000
_cell.length_c   1.000
_cell.angle_alpha   90.00
_cell.angle_beta   90.00
_cell.angle_gamma   90.00
#
_symmetry.space_group_name_H-M   'P 1'
#
loop_
_entity.id
_entity.type
_entity.pdbx_description
1 polymer ?
#
loop_
_entity_poly.entity_id
_entity_poly.type
_entity_poly.pdbx_seq_one_letter_code
_entity_poly.pdbx_strand_id
1 'polypeptide(L)' 'CREHGIFLNPKESVFGVTEGKLLGHIVRKEGMKIDTERVEAIQSLTLPTSKTSVHSFFGK' A
#
# COMPACT_ATOMS: atom_id res chain seq x y z
N CYS A 1 16.63 -8.87 -16.26
CA CYS A 1 16.26 -7.49 -16.67
C CYS A 1 16.98 -7.03 -17.93
N ARG A 2 18.32 -6.88 -17.92
CA ARG A 2 19.10 -6.36 -19.07
C ARG A 2 18.96 -7.17 -20.37
N GLU A 3 19.07 -8.50 -20.29
CA GLU A 3 18.94 -9.40 -21.46
C GLU A 3 17.52 -9.41 -22.07
N HIS A 4 16.52 -9.02 -21.30
CA HIS A 4 15.12 -9.02 -21.70
C HIS A 4 14.60 -7.59 -21.99
N GLY A 5 15.50 -6.59 -22.04
CA GLY A 5 15.13 -5.19 -22.29
C GLY A 5 14.29 -4.54 -21.18
N ILE A 6 14.28 -5.09 -19.96
CA ILE A 6 13.55 -4.53 -18.83
C ILE A 6 14.44 -3.51 -18.11
N PHE A 7 13.95 -2.27 -18.04
CA PHE A 7 14.60 -1.16 -17.33
C PHE A 7 13.78 -0.77 -16.11
N LEU A 8 14.48 -0.37 -15.06
CA LEU A 8 13.87 0.17 -13.85
C LEU A 8 13.67 1.67 -14.02
N ASN A 9 12.57 2.21 -13.49
CA ASN A 9 12.39 3.65 -13.39
C ASN A 9 13.20 4.16 -12.19
N PRO A 10 14.28 4.94 -12.38
CA PRO A 10 15.13 5.38 -11.27
C PRO A 10 14.40 6.26 -10.26
N LYS A 11 13.34 6.97 -10.65
CA LYS A 11 12.56 7.83 -9.76
C LYS A 11 11.67 7.03 -8.80
N GLU A 12 11.18 5.88 -9.24
CA GLU A 12 10.24 5.03 -8.50
C GLU A 12 10.92 3.82 -7.87
N SER A 13 12.22 3.62 -8.13
CA SER A 13 12.98 2.49 -7.61
C SER A 13 13.73 2.89 -6.34
N VAL A 14 13.54 2.11 -5.29
CA VAL A 14 14.15 2.34 -3.98
C VAL A 14 15.06 1.16 -3.65
N PHE A 15 16.30 1.43 -3.22
CA PHE A 15 17.30 0.40 -2.93
C PHE A 15 17.97 0.62 -1.58
N GLY A 16 18.31 -0.47 -0.88
CA GLY A 16 19.10 -0.42 0.35
C GLY A 16 18.39 0.18 1.58
N VAL A 17 17.05 0.28 1.56
CA VAL A 17 16.25 0.79 2.67
C VAL A 17 15.90 -0.30 3.68
N THR A 18 15.74 0.06 4.95
CA THR A 18 15.31 -0.84 6.03
C THR A 18 13.81 -1.14 5.99
N GLU A 19 13.03 -0.23 5.43
CA GLU A 19 11.60 -0.37 5.15
C GLU A 19 11.25 0.30 3.82
N GLY A 20 10.26 -0.23 3.10
CA GLY A 20 9.83 0.33 1.81
C GLY A 20 8.39 -0.03 1.46
N LYS A 21 7.77 0.78 0.62
CA LYS A 21 6.40 0.56 0.12
C LYS A 21 6.43 -0.39 -1.08
N LEU A 22 5.68 -1.49 -0.99
CA LEU A 22 5.53 -2.49 -2.04
C LEU A 22 4.06 -2.92 -2.11
N LEU A 23 3.43 -2.77 -3.29
CA LEU A 23 2.04 -3.16 -3.53
C LEU A 23 1.03 -2.58 -2.51
N GLY A 24 1.28 -1.36 -2.02
CA GLY A 24 0.42 -0.71 -1.02
C GLY A 24 0.63 -1.18 0.43
N HIS A 25 1.73 -1.90 0.70
CA HIS A 25 2.14 -2.33 2.04
C HIS A 25 3.53 -1.81 2.37
N ILE A 26 3.81 -1.60 3.66
CA ILE A 26 5.16 -1.31 4.13
C ILE A 26 5.83 -2.66 4.45
N VAL A 27 6.96 -2.93 3.83
CA VAL A 27 7.74 -4.16 4.02
C VAL A 27 9.02 -3.83 4.76
N ARG A 28 9.32 -4.59 5.82
CA ARG A 28 10.55 -4.49 6.62
C ARG A 28 11.04 -5.88 7.03
N LYS A 29 12.18 -5.93 7.73
CA LYS A 29 12.80 -7.20 8.17
C LYS A 29 11.87 -8.07 9.00
N GLU A 30 11.04 -7.47 9.85
CA GLU A 30 10.08 -8.17 10.72
C GLU A 30 8.80 -8.62 9.98
N GLY A 31 8.68 -8.31 8.69
CA GLY A 31 7.55 -8.67 7.84
C GLY A 31 6.80 -7.47 7.27
N MET A 32 5.54 -7.68 6.92
CA MET A 32 4.66 -6.64 6.39
C MET A 32 4.01 -5.86 7.53
N LYS A 33 3.98 -4.54 7.40
CA LYS A 33 3.26 -3.62 8.27
C LYS A 33 2.12 -2.98 7.48
N ILE A 34 1.00 -2.72 8.16
CA ILE A 34 -0.09 -1.93 7.60
C ILE A 34 0.45 -0.52 7.31
N ASP A 35 0.19 -0.02 6.11
CA ASP A 35 0.53 1.34 5.70
C ASP A 35 -0.17 2.35 6.61
N THR A 36 0.59 3.29 7.18
CA THR A 36 0.04 4.34 8.05
C THR A 36 -1.03 5.15 7.33
N GLU A 37 -0.86 5.42 6.02
CA GLU A 37 -1.86 6.12 5.20
C GLU A 37 -3.20 5.37 5.19
N ARG A 38 -3.15 4.03 5.16
CA ARG A 38 -4.35 3.19 5.20
C ARG A 38 -5.04 3.24 6.57
N VAL A 39 -4.26 3.29 7.65
CA VAL A 39 -4.81 3.43 9.02
C VAL A 39 -5.48 4.79 9.18
N GLU A 40 -4.82 5.86 8.74
CA GLU A 40 -5.35 7.23 8.79
C GLU A 40 -6.62 7.36 7.96
N ALA A 41 -6.65 6.80 6.76
CA ALA A 41 -7.85 6.79 5.93
C ALA A 41 -9.03 6.14 6.66
N ILE A 42 -8.84 4.98 7.31
CA ILE A 42 -9.89 4.32 8.10
C ILE A 42 -10.34 5.17 9.28
N GLN A 43 -9.43 5.82 9.99
CA GLN A 43 -9.77 6.68 11.13
C GLN A 43 -10.51 7.96 10.71
N SER A 44 -10.21 8.49 9.53
CA SER A 44 -10.88 9.67 8.97
C SER A 44 -12.24 9.38 8.34
N LEU A 45 -12.59 8.10 8.13
CA LEU A 45 -13.85 7.74 7.49
C LEU A 45 -15.03 8.06 8.40
N THR A 46 -16.00 8.78 7.84
CA THR A 46 -17.31 8.93 8.46
C THR A 46 -18.02 7.58 8.49
N LEU A 47 -18.73 7.31 9.58
CA LEU A 47 -19.51 6.08 9.72
C LEU A 47 -20.45 5.90 8.52
N PRO A 48 -20.41 4.75 7.83
CA PRO A 48 -21.27 4.50 6.68
C PRO A 48 -22.74 4.47 7.12
N THR A 49 -23.58 5.26 6.48
CA THR A 49 -25.01 5.42 6.83
C THR A 49 -25.94 4.59 5.95
N SER A 50 -25.42 3.93 4.91
CA SER A 50 -26.21 3.12 3.98
C SER A 50 -25.64 1.70 3.85
N LYS A 51 -26.52 0.74 3.53
CA LYS A 51 -26.10 -0.65 3.25
C LYS A 51 -25.06 -0.73 2.13
N THR A 52 -25.21 0.08 1.09
CA THR A 52 -24.26 0.16 -0.03
C THR A 52 -22.88 0.65 0.43
N SER A 53 -22.83 1.67 1.29
CA SER A 53 -21.56 2.17 1.85
C SER A 53 -20.89 1.16 2.79
N VAL A 54 -21.68 0.42 3.59
CA VAL A 54 -21.14 -0.65 4.44
C VAL A 54 -20.54 -1.76 3.59
N HIS A 55 -21.23 -2.18 2.52
CA HIS A 55 -20.72 -3.21 1.62
C HIS A 55 -19.40 -2.77 0.98
N SER A 56 -19.35 -1.56 0.41
CA SER A 56 -18.12 -1.01 -0.18
C SER A 56 -16.95 -0.86 0.80
N PHE A 57 -17.23 -0.63 2.09
CA PHE A 57 -16.19 -0.51 3.13
C PHE A 57 -15.46 -1.84 3.38
N PHE A 58 -16.18 -2.96 3.37
CA PHE A 58 -15.60 -4.29 3.56
C PHE A 58 -14.95 -4.86 2.29
N GLY A 59 -15.06 -4.17 1.16
CA GLY A 59 -14.53 -4.58 -0.13
C GLY A 59 -15.63 -4.78 -1.18
N LYS A 60 -15.21 -5.01 -2.42
CA LYS A 60 -16.08 -5.63 -3.42
C LYS A 60 -16.08 -7.14 -3.23
#